data_AF-A0AAX2CFV9-F1
#
_entry.id   AF-A0AAX2CFV9-F1
#
_cell.length_a   1.000
_cell.length_b   1.000
_cell.length_c   1.000
_cell.angle_alpha   90.00
_cell.angle_beta   90.00
_cell.angle_gamma   90.00
#
_symmetry.space_group_name_H-M   'P 1'
#
loop_
_entity.id
_entity.type
_entity.pdbx_description
1 polymer ?
#
loop_
_entity_poly.entity_id
_entity_poly.type
_entity_poly.pdbx_seq_one_letter_code
_entity_poly.pdbx_strand_id
1 'polypeptide(L)'
;MKLIIGIVPIVLSSVFLLFAAHPKVRVFLDICAYLSLYILGILTAFNIYDVVLHDLVFMTTIHGILLNPLFLITGAYIGVYSLYLLIYKLITHLRRT
;
A
#
# COMPACT_ATOMS: atom_id res chain seq x y z
N MET A 1 -21.71 1.03 -4.07
CA MET A 1 -20.59 1.62 -3.30
C MET A 1 -19.52 0.59 -2.95
N LYS A 2 -19.84 -0.54 -2.29
CA LYS A 2 -18.84 -1.57 -1.92
C LYS A 2 -18.04 -2.14 -3.12
N LEU A 3 -18.68 -2.30 -4.27
CA LEU A 3 -18.01 -2.76 -5.50
C LEU A 3 -16.95 -1.78 -6.02
N ILE A 4 -17.16 -0.47 -5.83
CA ILE A 4 -16.21 0.57 -6.28
C ILE A 4 -14.89 0.42 -5.51
N ILE A 5 -14.97 0.12 -4.21
CA ILE A 5 -13.79 -0.06 -3.34
C ILE A 5 -12.94 -1.26 -3.81
N GLY A 6 -13.54 -2.32 -4.35
CA GLY A 6 -12.81 -3.48 -4.87
C GLY A 6 -12.26 -3.30 -6.29
N ILE A 7 -12.97 -2.55 -7.14
CA ILE A 7 -12.61 -2.39 -8.56
C ILE A 7 -11.52 -1.33 -8.74
N VAL A 8 -11.56 -0.25 -7.96
CA VAL A 8 -10.61 0.87 -8.07
C VAL A 8 -9.15 0.42 -7.95
N PRO A 9 -8.74 -0.40 -6.96
CA PRO A 9 -7.35 -0.86 -6.84
C PRO A 9 -6.87 -1.67 -8.04
N ILE A 10 -7.76 -2.48 -8.64
CA ILE A 10 -7.46 -3.33 -9.80
C ILE A 10 -7.24 -2.47 -11.05
N VAL A 11 -8.12 -1.49 -11.26
CA VAL A 11 -8.00 -0.55 -12.38
C VAL A 11 -6.73 0.29 -12.23
N LEU A 12 -6.45 0.80 -11.03
CA LEU A 12 -5.28 1.63 -10.74
C LEU A 12 -3.97 0.84 -10.91
N SER A 13 -3.95 -0.43 -10.49
CA SER A 13 -2.80 -1.33 -10.70
C SER A 13 -2.53 -1.59 -12.18
N SER A 14 -3.59 -1.72 -12.98
CA SER A 14 -3.48 -1.89 -14.44
C SER A 14 -2.96 -0.62 -15.13
N VAL A 15 -3.37 0.55 -14.64
CA VAL A 15 -2.82 1.83 -15.12
C VAL A 15 -1.34 1.95 -14.77
N PHE A 16 -0.92 1.54 -13.57
CA PHE A 16 0.48 1.52 -13.17
C PHE A 16 1.34 0.61 -14.06
N LEU A 17 0.80 -0.53 -14.53
CA LEU A 17 1.47 -1.39 -15.52
C LEU A 17 1.77 -0.67 -16.83
N LEU A 18 0.82 0.14 -17.34
CA LEU A 18 1.01 0.92 -18.56
C LEU A 18 2.08 2.01 -18.37
N PHE A 19 2.05 2.72 -17.24
CA PHE A 19 3.03 3.76 -16.94
C PHE A 19 4.43 3.21 -16.65
N ALA A 20 4.53 2.02 -16.07
CA ALA A 20 5.79 1.33 -15.80
C ALA A 20 6.50 0.80 -17.04
N ALA A 21 5.91 0.96 -18.24
CA ALA A 21 6.63 0.74 -19.51
C ALA A 21 7.87 1.66 -19.63
N HIS A 22 7.85 2.83 -18.98
CA HIS A 22 9.00 3.73 -18.92
C HIS A 22 9.88 3.43 -17.68
N PRO A 23 11.20 3.20 -17.86
CA PRO A 23 12.09 2.83 -16.76
C PRO A 23 12.22 3.90 -15.68
N LYS A 24 12.14 5.19 -16.06
CA LYS A 24 12.19 6.32 -15.11
C LYS A 24 10.97 6.35 -14.19
N VAL A 25 9.79 6.09 -14.75
CA VAL A 25 8.52 6.10 -14.01
C VAL A 25 8.48 4.94 -13.03
N ARG A 26 8.95 3.77 -13.45
CA ARG A 26 9.08 2.60 -12.57
C ARG A 26 9.94 2.90 -11.33
N VAL A 27 11.14 3.47 -11.52
CA VAL A 27 12.01 3.83 -10.39
C VAL A 27 11.34 4.83 -9.45
N PHE A 28 10.61 5.81 -10.00
CA PHE A 28 9.86 6.77 -9.19
C PHE A 28 8.77 6.09 -8.35
N LEU A 29 7.98 5.19 -8.94
CA LEU A 29 6.97 4.41 -8.20
C LEU A 29 7.61 3.54 -7.11
N ASP A 30 8.74 2.90 -7.41
CA ASP A 30 9.46 2.05 -6.45
C ASP A 30 9.94 2.88 -5.24
N ILE A 31 10.46 4.11 -5.47
CA ILE A 31 10.86 5.04 -4.41
C ILE A 31 9.66 5.49 -3.58
N CYS A 32 8.55 5.87 -4.24
CA CYS A 32 7.33 6.25 -3.54
C CYS A 32 6.76 5.09 -2.71
N ALA A 33 6.88 3.85 -3.19
CA ALA A 33 6.44 2.66 -2.48
C ALA A 33 7.29 2.40 -1.24
N TYR A 34 8.61 2.51 -1.37
CA TYR A 34 9.53 2.43 -0.23
C TYR A 34 9.20 3.46 0.85
N LEU A 35 9.01 4.73 0.44
CA LEU A 35 8.69 5.81 1.36
C LEU A 35 7.33 5.61 2.04
N SER A 36 6.33 5.18 1.28
CA SER A 36 5.00 4.88 1.83
C SER A 36 5.05 3.74 2.83
N LEU A 37 5.81 2.67 2.54
CA LEU A 37 5.96 1.52 3.42
C LEU A 37 6.68 1.88 4.72
N TYR A 38 7.68 2.75 4.62
CA TYR A 38 8.36 3.31 5.79
C TYR A 38 7.42 4.12 6.69
N ILE A 39 6.63 5.04 6.10
CA ILE A 39 5.66 5.86 6.85
C ILE A 39 4.58 4.98 7.49
N LEU A 40 4.04 4.01 6.74
CA LEU A 40 3.05 3.06 7.26
C LEU A 40 3.61 2.26 8.44
N GLY A 41 4.85 1.78 8.31
CA GLY A 41 5.54 1.03 9.36
C GLY A 41 5.74 1.85 10.64
N ILE A 42 6.24 3.09 10.52
CA ILE A 42 6.43 3.99 11.67
C ILE A 42 5.09 4.27 12.35
N LEU A 43 4.06 4.60 11.58
CA LEU A 43 2.76 4.94 12.15
C LEU A 43 2.15 3.73 12.88
N THR A 44 2.33 2.53 12.32
CA THR A 44 1.93 1.28 12.98
C THR A 44 2.72 1.07 14.27
N ALA A 45 4.04 1.26 14.25
CA ALA A 45 4.91 1.07 15.41
C ALA A 45 4.59 2.04 16.54
N PHE A 46 4.35 3.32 16.26
CA PHE A 46 3.94 4.30 17.26
C PHE A 46 2.59 3.94 17.89
N ASN A 47 1.61 3.53 17.10
CA ASN A 47 0.33 3.10 17.65
C ASN A 47 0.46 1.85 18.53
N ILE A 48 1.28 0.87 18.13
CA ILE A 48 1.55 -0.31 18.95
C ILE A 48 2.25 0.09 20.25
N TYR A 49 3.25 0.98 20.18
CA TYR A 49 3.96 1.48 21.36
C TYR A 49 3.01 2.15 22.34
N ASP A 50 2.12 3.02 21.87
CA ASP A 50 1.14 3.71 22.71
C ASP A 50 0.15 2.71 23.35
N VAL A 51 -0.28 1.70 22.60
CA VAL A 51 -1.17 0.63 23.11
C VAL A 51 -0.49 -0.17 24.22
N VAL A 52 0.78 -0.53 24.06
CA VAL A 52 1.55 -1.29 25.05
C VAL A 52 1.88 -0.44 26.27
N LEU A 53 2.25 0.83 26.09
CA LEU A 53 2.67 1.70 27.20
C LEU A 53 1.50 2.15 28.10
N HIS A 54 0.31 2.30 27.53
CA HIS A 54 -0.87 2.77 28.26
C HIS A 54 -1.79 1.61 28.72
N ASP A 55 -1.37 0.35 28.59
CA ASP A 55 -2.19 -0.84 28.86
C ASP A 55 -3.59 -0.76 28.22
N LEU A 56 -3.66 -0.13 27.04
CA LEU A 56 -4.91 0.05 26.29
C LEU A 56 -5.24 -1.26 25.56
N VAL A 57 -5.56 -2.31 26.31
CA VAL A 57 -6.00 -3.62 25.79
C VAL A 57 -7.39 -3.53 25.12
N PHE A 58 -8.02 -2.35 25.13
CA PHE A 58 -9.31 -2.11 24.47
C PHE A 58 -9.15 -1.82 22.97
N MET A 59 -9.91 -2.56 22.16
CA MET A 59 -9.98 -2.56 20.69
C MET A 59 -10.20 -1.19 20.00
N THR A 60 -10.55 -0.12 20.73
CA THR A 60 -10.95 1.17 20.16
C THR A 60 -9.76 2.06 19.75
N THR A 61 -8.60 1.89 20.36
CA THR A 61 -7.39 2.68 20.04
C THR A 61 -6.84 2.32 18.66
N ILE A 62 -6.93 1.05 18.28
CA ILE A 62 -6.46 0.58 16.97
C ILE A 62 -7.33 1.14 15.84
N HIS A 63 -8.63 1.35 16.04
CA HIS A 63 -9.47 1.98 15.01
C HIS A 63 -9.06 3.43 14.73
N GLY A 64 -8.41 4.12 15.68
CA GLY A 64 -7.83 5.44 15.48
C GLY A 64 -6.76 5.47 14.38
N ILE A 65 -6.00 4.39 14.19
CA ILE A 65 -5.01 4.30 13.10
C ILE A 65 -5.69 4.29 11.73
N LEU A 66 -6.82 3.60 11.62
CA LEU A 66 -7.61 3.49 10.39
C LEU A 66 -8.38 4.78 10.06
N LEU A 67 -8.42 5.74 11.00
CA LEU A 67 -8.93 7.10 10.76
C LEU A 67 -7.82 8.06 10.36
N ASN A 68 -6.54 7.69 10.53
CA ASN A 68 -5.44 8.56 10.15
C ASN A 68 -5.31 8.61 8.61
N PRO A 69 -5.49 9.80 7.99
CA PRO A 69 -5.47 9.92 6.54
C PRO A 69 -4.11 9.52 5.94
N LEU A 70 -3.01 9.74 6.65
CA LEU A 70 -1.68 9.32 6.19
C LEU A 70 -1.55 7.79 6.16
N PHE A 71 -2.09 7.10 7.18
CA PHE A 71 -2.13 5.64 7.21
C PHE A 71 -2.93 5.08 6.02
N LEU A 72 -4.11 5.65 5.78
CA LEU A 72 -5.00 5.22 4.71
C LEU A 72 -4.39 5.45 3.32
N ILE A 73 -3.80 6.61 3.07
CA ILE A 73 -3.19 6.93 1.77
C ILE A 73 -1.98 6.04 1.51
N THR A 74 -1.08 5.92 2.48
CA THR A 74 0.13 5.09 2.34
C THR A 74 -0.23 3.61 2.20
N GLY A 75 -1.20 3.11 2.97
CA GLY A 75 -1.70 1.74 2.88
C GLY A 75 -2.40 1.45 1.55
N ALA A 76 -3.23 2.37 1.06
CA ALA A 76 -3.86 2.25 -0.25
C ALA A 76 -2.83 2.22 -1.38
N TYR A 77 -1.82 3.09 -1.32
CA TYR A 77 -0.75 3.13 -2.30
C TYR A 77 0.07 1.83 -2.32
N ILE A 78 0.50 1.34 -1.16
CA ILE A 78 1.24 0.07 -1.04
C ILE A 78 0.40 -1.10 -1.55
N GLY A 79 -0.90 -1.12 -1.24
CA GLY A 79 -1.82 -2.16 -1.72
C GLY A 79 -1.87 -2.23 -3.24
N VAL A 80 -2.12 -1.08 -3.90
CA VAL A 80 -2.14 -0.98 -5.37
C VAL A 80 -0.77 -1.33 -5.97
N TYR A 81 0.30 -0.78 -5.40
CA TYR A 81 1.65 -1.04 -5.90
C TYR A 81 2.05 -2.51 -5.78
N SER A 82 1.66 -3.19 -4.69
CA SER A 82 1.93 -4.62 -4.51
C SER A 82 1.19 -5.49 -5.54
N LEU A 83 -0.06 -5.14 -5.86
CA LEU A 83 -0.82 -5.80 -6.92
C LEU A 83 -0.17 -5.58 -8.30
N TYR A 84 0.24 -4.35 -8.60
CA TYR A 84 1.03 -4.03 -9.79
C TYR A 84 2.29 -4.91 -9.88
N LEU A 85 3.07 -5.02 -8.79
CA LEU A 85 4.31 -5.80 -8.76
C LEU A 85 4.05 -7.29 -8.99
N LEU A 86 3.00 -7.84 -8.39
CA LEU A 86 2.58 -9.24 -8.57
C LEU A 86 2.23 -9.53 -10.03
N ILE A 87 1.40 -8.68 -10.65
CA ILE A 87 1.01 -8.85 -12.06
C ILE A 87 2.22 -8.70 -12.98
N TYR A 88 3.07 -7.69 -12.74
CA TYR A 88 4.31 -7.49 -13.50
C TYR A 88 5.22 -8.72 -13.44
N LYS A 89 5.40 -9.28 -12.25
CA LYS A 89 6.20 -10.50 -12.05
C LYS A 89 5.58 -11.72 -12.71
N LEU A 90 4.25 -11.84 -12.68
CA LEU A 90 3.52 -12.92 -13.35
C LEU A 90 3.69 -12.87 -14.88
N ILE A 91 3.50 -11.69 -15.49
CA ILE A 91 3.64 -11.48 -16.94
C ILE A 91 5.09 -11.74 -17.39
N THR A 92 6.07 -11.21 -16.64
CA THR A 92 7.48 -11.41 -16.97
C THR A 92 7.92 -12.86 -16.83
N HIS A 93 7.36 -13.61 -15.87
CA HIS A 93 7.58 -15.04 -15.74
C HIS A 93 6.98 -15.82 -16.92
N LEU A 94 5.72 -15.53 -17.29
CA LEU A 94 5.04 -16.19 -18.42
C LEU A 94 5.73 -15.96 -19.76
N ARG A 95 6.36 -14.79 -19.98
CA ARG A 95 7.12 -14.50 -21.20
C ARG A 95 8.44 -15.30 -21.29
N ARG A 96 8.96 -15.79 -20.16
CA ARG A 96 10.25 -16.51 -20.08
C ARG A 96 10.14 -18.02 -20.27
N THR A 97 8.96 -18.59 -20.04
CA THR A 97 8.57 -19.98 -20.38
C THR A 97 8.13 -20.08 -21.83
#